data_AF-A0A7W8R1K5-F1
#
_entry.id   AF-A0A7W8R1K5-F1
#
_cell.length_a   1.000
_cell.length_b   1.000
_cell.length_c   1.000
_cell.angle_alpha   90.00
_cell.angle_beta   90.00
_cell.angle_gamma   90.00
#
_symmetry.space_group_name_H-M   'P 1'
#
loop_
_entity.id
_entity.type
_entity.pdbx_description
1 polymer ?
#
loop_
_entity_poly.entity_id
_entity_poly.type
_entity_poly.pdbx_seq_one_letter_code
_entity_poly.pdbx_strand_id
1 'polypeptide(L)'
;MKIRILLVFCTIVCGLAQLYRPVLENPPVTGEINAPENVKAILKRACYDCHSNQTDLRWFDKLQPAYALVSSHVRDGRAGLNFSNWDSLAKGNQKAKLFESINQVISGAMPLKSYTLVHRSAKLSHEDVQVLKNYVSTFITPNKPGDTAKINALNRQYTSYSSLMPSVKNLPKTLNGITFMPDYKNWVPISTTQRFDNGTMRVILGNDVAIKAIKQGKTNPWPDGTVLAKVAWDQMEDEREKIETGEFKQVEFMIKDREKYKDTKGWGWARFKTPEFLAYGKTVSFTTECVNCHRPVGDNDYVFTVPVKNISALSKGRDGTQLKLFSSFIDKKQQTMSSVYLDGNKKRIITWKQKDDLYWYGAKVPGELISVKQVKSDNFTSRGSVMP
;
A
#
# COMPACT_ATOMS: atom_id res chain seq x y z
N MET A 1 10.36 27.74 -45.89
CA MET A 1 11.77 27.29 -45.85
C MET A 1 12.13 26.62 -44.50
N LYS A 2 11.91 27.27 -43.35
CA LYS A 2 12.25 26.73 -42.01
C LYS A 2 11.61 25.37 -41.66
N ILE A 3 10.33 25.15 -42.01
CA ILE A 3 9.63 23.87 -41.74
C ILE A 3 10.22 22.71 -42.57
N ARG A 4 10.58 22.93 -43.84
CA ARG A 4 11.18 21.90 -44.69
C ARG A 4 12.56 21.48 -44.18
N ILE A 5 13.37 22.45 -43.75
CA ILE A 5 14.68 22.19 -43.13
C ILE A 5 14.50 21.39 -41.83
N LEU A 6 13.51 21.75 -41.00
CA LEU A 6 13.20 21.03 -39.76
C LEU A 6 12.76 19.58 -40.03
N LEU A 7 11.92 19.35 -41.03
CA LEU A 7 11.47 18.00 -41.40
C LEU A 7 12.62 17.14 -41.89
N VAL A 8 13.47 17.66 -42.79
CA VAL A 8 14.67 16.96 -43.29
C VAL A 8 15.60 16.62 -42.14
N PHE A 9 15.84 17.58 -41.23
CA PHE A 9 16.65 17.35 -40.04
C PHE A 9 16.05 16.25 -39.14
N CYS A 10 14.75 16.28 -38.86
CA CYS A 10 14.07 15.23 -38.08
C CYS A 10 14.18 13.85 -38.75
N THR A 11 14.02 13.78 -40.07
CA THR A 11 14.17 12.52 -40.81
C THR A 11 15.59 11.97 -40.73
N ILE A 12 16.61 12.83 -40.88
CA ILE A 12 18.02 12.43 -40.73
C ILE A 12 18.28 11.93 -39.32
N VAL A 13 17.85 12.66 -38.29
CA VAL A 13 18.01 12.27 -36.88
C VAL A 13 17.31 10.95 -36.59
N CYS A 14 16.05 10.76 -37.02
CA CYS A 14 15.34 9.51 -36.84
C CYS A 14 15.97 8.34 -37.60
N GLY A 15 16.53 8.60 -38.79
CA GLY A 15 17.28 7.63 -39.59
C GLY A 15 18.56 7.19 -38.90
N LEU A 16 19.36 8.14 -38.43
CA LEU A 16 20.58 7.87 -37.65
C LEU A 16 20.26 7.16 -36.33
N ALA A 17 19.17 7.53 -35.65
CA ALA A 17 18.75 6.89 -34.42
C ALA A 17 18.42 5.40 -34.61
N GLN A 18 17.94 4.97 -35.78
CA GLN A 18 17.68 3.54 -36.05
C GLN A 18 18.94 2.67 -35.94
N LEU A 19 20.14 3.26 -36.11
CA LEU A 19 21.42 2.54 -35.99
C LEU A 19 21.71 2.09 -34.55
N TYR A 20 21.13 2.76 -33.56
CA TYR A 20 21.26 2.39 -32.15
C TYR A 20 19.99 1.69 -31.65
N ARG A 21 20.06 0.36 -31.57
CA ARG A 21 18.96 -0.50 -31.11
C ARG A 21 19.47 -1.53 -30.10
N PRO A 22 19.58 -1.16 -28.80
CA PRO A 22 20.02 -2.11 -27.78
C PRO A 22 19.05 -3.28 -27.70
N VAL A 23 19.56 -4.51 -27.68
CA VAL A 23 18.74 -5.73 -27.71
C VAL A 23 17.81 -5.77 -26.51
N LEU A 24 16.53 -6.03 -26.75
CA LEU A 24 15.57 -6.36 -25.72
C LEU A 24 15.62 -7.88 -25.49
N GLU A 25 16.30 -8.28 -24.42
CA GLU A 25 16.45 -9.70 -24.09
C GLU A 25 15.11 -10.32 -23.65
N ASN A 26 14.82 -11.52 -24.12
CA ASN A 26 13.67 -12.33 -23.73
C ASN A 26 14.15 -13.69 -23.22
N PRO A 27 14.57 -13.80 -21.94
CA PRO A 27 15.01 -15.07 -21.37
C PRO A 27 13.89 -16.13 -21.40
N PRO A 28 14.21 -17.42 -21.31
CA PRO A 28 13.20 -18.47 -21.23
C PRO A 28 12.19 -18.25 -20.09
N VAL A 29 10.98 -18.75 -20.28
CA VAL A 29 9.95 -18.79 -19.24
C VAL A 29 10.33 -19.89 -18.25
N THR A 30 10.43 -19.55 -16.96
CA THR A 30 10.81 -20.48 -15.88
C THR A 30 9.67 -20.78 -14.92
N GLY A 31 8.53 -20.11 -15.07
CA GLY A 31 7.31 -20.38 -14.30
C GLY A 31 6.16 -19.51 -14.77
N GLU A 32 4.95 -20.09 -14.80
CA GLU A 32 3.74 -19.42 -15.28
C GLU A 32 2.68 -19.34 -14.20
N ILE A 33 1.78 -18.35 -14.32
CA ILE A 33 0.64 -18.26 -13.44
C ILE A 33 -0.37 -19.39 -13.70
N ASN A 34 -0.69 -20.13 -12.64
CA ASN A 34 -1.82 -21.05 -12.66
C ASN A 34 -3.14 -20.28 -12.39
N ALA A 35 -3.81 -19.90 -13.47
CA ALA A 35 -5.05 -19.14 -13.49
C ALA A 35 -6.08 -19.77 -14.44
N PRO A 36 -7.39 -19.52 -14.25
CA PRO A 36 -8.41 -19.84 -15.26
C PRO A 36 -8.09 -19.24 -16.63
N GLU A 37 -8.51 -19.91 -17.71
CA GLU A 37 -8.14 -19.49 -19.08
C GLU A 37 -8.63 -18.09 -19.45
N ASN A 38 -9.80 -17.68 -18.98
CA ASN A 38 -10.29 -16.30 -19.16
C ASN A 38 -9.39 -15.27 -18.47
N VAL A 39 -8.82 -15.58 -17.31
CA VAL A 39 -7.86 -14.72 -16.62
C VAL A 39 -6.53 -14.67 -17.38
N LYS A 40 -6.01 -15.83 -17.81
CA LYS A 40 -4.77 -15.91 -18.61
C LYS A 40 -4.89 -15.13 -19.92
N ALA A 41 -6.04 -15.22 -20.60
CA ALA A 41 -6.28 -14.48 -21.84
C ALA A 41 -6.20 -12.96 -21.62
N ILE A 42 -6.77 -12.45 -20.52
CA ILE A 42 -6.69 -11.03 -20.16
C ILE A 42 -5.24 -10.63 -19.85
N LEU A 43 -4.52 -11.41 -19.02
CA LEU A 43 -3.13 -11.12 -18.64
C LEU A 43 -2.20 -11.13 -19.86
N LYS A 44 -2.33 -12.11 -20.76
CA LYS A 44 -1.56 -12.18 -22.00
C LYS A 44 -1.79 -10.97 -22.89
N ARG A 45 -3.06 -10.55 -23.05
CA ARG A 45 -3.42 -9.42 -23.90
C ARG A 45 -3.03 -8.05 -23.34
N ALA A 46 -3.14 -7.85 -22.03
CA ALA A 46 -3.02 -6.53 -21.41
C ALA A 46 -1.73 -6.31 -20.61
N CYS A 47 -1.05 -7.38 -20.18
CA CYS A 47 0.08 -7.29 -19.25
C CYS A 47 1.39 -7.86 -19.83
N TYR A 48 1.34 -8.95 -20.60
CA TYR A 48 2.54 -9.72 -20.94
C TYR A 48 3.54 -8.95 -21.80
N ASP A 49 3.08 -8.05 -22.66
CA ASP A 49 3.99 -7.21 -23.48
C ASP A 49 5.02 -6.47 -22.61
N CYS A 50 4.63 -5.99 -21.44
CA CYS A 50 5.51 -5.24 -20.53
C CYS A 50 6.01 -6.06 -19.33
N HIS A 51 5.24 -7.05 -18.88
CA HIS A 51 5.47 -7.78 -17.64
C HIS A 51 5.79 -9.26 -17.87
N SER A 52 6.28 -9.66 -19.05
CA SER A 52 6.70 -11.05 -19.29
C SER A 52 7.92 -11.09 -20.21
N ASN A 53 8.62 -12.23 -20.24
CA ASN A 53 9.65 -12.51 -21.26
C ASN A 53 9.04 -12.84 -22.64
N GLN A 54 7.72 -12.93 -22.74
CA GLN A 54 6.97 -13.21 -23.98
C GLN A 54 6.50 -11.90 -24.64
N THR A 55 7.32 -10.85 -24.60
CA THR A 55 6.98 -9.53 -25.15
C THR A 55 6.80 -9.61 -26.67
N ASP A 56 5.62 -9.23 -27.16
CA ASP A 56 5.30 -9.12 -28.60
C ASP A 56 5.28 -7.65 -29.04
N LEU A 57 6.44 -7.14 -29.48
CA LEU A 57 6.53 -5.77 -30.01
C LEU A 57 5.82 -5.66 -31.37
N ARG A 58 4.94 -4.66 -31.51
CA ARG A 58 4.31 -4.34 -32.81
C ARG A 58 5.37 -3.79 -33.77
N TRP A 59 5.09 -3.85 -35.07
CA TRP A 59 6.05 -3.41 -36.08
C TRP A 59 6.49 -1.94 -35.88
N PHE A 60 5.57 -1.08 -35.43
CA PHE A 60 5.86 0.33 -35.18
C PHE A 60 6.67 0.55 -33.88
N ASP A 61 6.58 -0.35 -32.90
CA ASP A 61 7.42 -0.31 -31.69
C ASP A 61 8.86 -0.68 -32.01
N LYS A 62 9.12 -1.33 -33.14
CA LYS A 62 10.46 -1.73 -33.57
C LYS A 62 11.25 -0.56 -34.16
N LEU A 63 10.63 0.61 -34.36
CA LEU A 63 11.22 1.81 -34.94
C LEU A 63 11.56 2.84 -33.85
N GLN A 64 12.69 3.53 -33.98
CA GLN A 64 13.01 4.66 -33.10
C GLN A 64 12.14 5.88 -33.43
N PRO A 65 11.78 6.71 -32.43
CA PRO A 65 12.15 6.62 -31.01
C PRO A 65 11.24 5.70 -30.15
N ALA A 66 10.21 5.09 -30.75
CA ALA A 66 9.25 4.24 -30.03
C ALA A 66 9.93 3.03 -29.39
N TYR A 67 10.91 2.42 -30.07
CA TYR A 67 11.67 1.29 -29.54
C TYR A 67 12.38 1.61 -28.22
N ALA A 68 13.06 2.75 -28.12
CA ALA A 68 13.72 3.15 -26.88
C ALA A 68 12.72 3.30 -25.72
N LEU A 69 11.56 3.90 -25.99
CA LEU A 69 10.50 4.09 -24.98
C LEU A 69 9.89 2.75 -24.54
N VAL A 70 9.43 1.92 -25.48
CA VAL A 70 8.80 0.65 -25.16
C VAL A 70 9.80 -0.30 -24.50
N SER A 71 11.04 -0.40 -25.00
CA SER A 71 12.06 -1.24 -24.36
C SER A 71 12.36 -0.80 -22.93
N SER A 72 12.33 0.51 -22.64
CA SER A 72 12.45 1.01 -21.26
C SER A 72 11.26 0.57 -20.41
N HIS A 73 10.03 0.75 -20.89
CA HIS A 73 8.84 0.32 -20.17
C HIS A 73 8.82 -1.19 -19.92
N VAL A 74 9.30 -2.01 -20.86
CA VAL A 74 9.40 -3.46 -20.69
C VAL A 74 10.43 -3.80 -19.60
N ARG A 75 11.61 -3.15 -19.60
CA ARG A 75 12.61 -3.35 -18.54
C ARG A 75 12.07 -2.95 -17.17
N ASP A 76 11.44 -1.77 -17.07
CA ASP A 76 10.86 -1.25 -15.83
C ASP A 76 9.68 -2.12 -15.35
N GLY A 77 8.84 -2.57 -16.29
CA GLY A 77 7.71 -3.46 -16.05
C GLY A 77 8.16 -4.79 -15.45
N ARG A 78 9.12 -5.47 -16.10
CA ARG A 78 9.70 -6.73 -15.63
C ARG A 78 10.42 -6.60 -14.30
N ALA A 79 11.07 -5.46 -14.03
CA ALA A 79 11.73 -5.20 -12.76
C ALA A 79 10.74 -5.14 -11.59
N GLY A 80 9.52 -4.63 -11.82
CA GLY A 80 8.46 -4.59 -10.79
C GLY A 80 7.67 -5.89 -10.66
N LEU A 81 7.41 -6.56 -11.80
CA LEU A 81 6.72 -7.85 -11.88
C LEU A 81 7.00 -8.52 -13.24
N ASN A 82 7.40 -9.80 -13.21
CA ASN A 82 7.55 -10.61 -14.40
C ASN A 82 6.72 -11.91 -14.28
N PHE A 83 5.74 -12.10 -15.17
CA PHE A 83 4.88 -13.29 -15.23
C PHE A 83 5.62 -14.52 -15.75
N SER A 84 6.77 -14.37 -16.39
CA SER A 84 7.55 -15.49 -16.92
C SER A 84 8.47 -16.16 -15.90
N ASN A 85 8.59 -15.61 -14.69
CA ASN A 85 9.29 -16.23 -13.56
C ASN A 85 8.37 -16.37 -12.35
N TRP A 86 7.07 -16.60 -12.58
CA TRP A 86 6.02 -16.56 -11.56
C TRP A 86 6.34 -17.43 -10.33
N ASP A 87 6.87 -18.64 -10.57
CA ASP A 87 7.18 -19.62 -9.52
C ASP A 87 8.43 -19.27 -8.68
N SER A 88 9.20 -18.26 -9.09
CA SER A 88 10.28 -17.71 -8.25
C SER A 88 9.75 -16.92 -7.05
N LEU A 89 8.48 -16.47 -7.10
CA LEU A 89 7.84 -15.75 -6.03
C LEU A 89 7.24 -16.73 -5.01
N ALA A 90 7.49 -16.48 -3.72
CA ALA A 90 6.75 -17.15 -2.65
C ALA A 90 5.24 -16.93 -2.80
N LYS A 91 4.41 -17.91 -2.42
CA LYS A 91 2.94 -17.85 -2.61
C LYS A 91 2.28 -16.59 -2.03
N GLY A 92 2.75 -16.12 -0.88
CA GLY A 92 2.30 -14.84 -0.30
C GLY A 92 2.61 -13.63 -1.19
N ASN A 93 3.78 -13.61 -1.84
CA ASN A 93 4.18 -12.56 -2.78
C ASN A 93 3.42 -12.66 -4.10
N GLN A 94 3.16 -13.86 -4.61
CA GLN A 94 2.30 -14.08 -5.79
C GLN A 94 0.92 -13.44 -5.57
N LYS A 95 0.30 -13.75 -4.42
CA LYS A 95 -0.98 -13.16 -4.02
C LYS A 95 -0.91 -11.63 -3.90
N ALA A 96 0.10 -11.10 -3.18
CA ALA A 96 0.27 -9.66 -3.02
C ALA A 96 0.44 -8.93 -4.36
N LYS A 97 1.22 -9.49 -5.29
CA LYS A 97 1.45 -8.92 -6.63
C LYS A 97 0.20 -8.96 -7.50
N LEU A 98 -0.63 -9.99 -7.40
CA LEU A 98 -1.93 -10.01 -8.07
C LEU A 98 -2.84 -8.90 -7.55
N PHE A 99 -3.02 -8.80 -6.23
CA PHE A 99 -3.84 -7.73 -5.64
C PHE A 99 -3.31 -6.34 -5.99
N GLU A 100 -1.99 -6.13 -5.96
CA GLU A 100 -1.36 -4.88 -6.38
C GLU A 100 -1.68 -4.58 -7.86
N SER A 101 -1.48 -5.54 -8.75
CA SER A 101 -1.71 -5.37 -10.20
C SER A 101 -3.17 -5.00 -10.49
N ILE A 102 -4.13 -5.67 -9.84
CA ILE A 102 -5.55 -5.38 -10.04
C ILE A 102 -5.93 -4.02 -9.48
N ASN A 103 -5.35 -3.59 -8.36
CA ASN A 103 -5.57 -2.24 -7.84
C ASN A 103 -4.96 -1.14 -8.74
N GLN A 104 -3.81 -1.40 -9.37
CA GLN A 104 -3.24 -0.52 -10.39
C GLN A 104 -4.16 -0.42 -11.62
N VAL A 105 -4.82 -1.51 -12.00
CA VAL A 105 -5.83 -1.51 -13.06
C VAL A 105 -7.08 -0.72 -12.65
N ILE A 106 -7.63 -0.97 -11.46
CA ILE A 106 -8.85 -0.31 -10.96
C ILE A 106 -8.64 1.21 -10.82
N SER A 107 -7.46 1.64 -10.38
CA SER A 107 -7.10 3.06 -10.30
C SER A 107 -6.82 3.69 -11.67
N GLY A 108 -6.79 2.92 -12.76
CA GLY A 108 -6.50 3.38 -14.10
C GLY A 108 -5.03 3.75 -14.33
N ALA A 109 -4.14 3.36 -13.41
CA ALA A 109 -2.70 3.53 -13.54
C ALA A 109 -2.08 2.54 -14.53
N MET A 110 -2.69 1.37 -14.68
CA MET A 110 -2.26 0.32 -15.61
C MET A 110 -3.42 -0.20 -16.48
N PRO A 111 -3.15 -0.53 -17.75
CA PRO A 111 -1.95 -0.19 -18.51
C PRO A 111 -1.82 1.33 -18.71
N LEU A 112 -0.61 1.81 -18.99
CA LEU A 112 -0.36 3.24 -19.17
C LEU A 112 -1.29 3.83 -20.25
N LYS A 113 -1.89 5.00 -19.98
CA LYS A 113 -2.79 5.68 -20.94
C LYS A 113 -2.10 5.97 -22.27
N SER A 114 -0.82 6.33 -22.24
CA SER A 114 0.01 6.54 -23.44
C SER A 114 0.18 5.26 -24.26
N TYR A 115 0.36 4.11 -23.59
CA TYR A 115 0.47 2.82 -24.24
C TYR A 115 -0.83 2.43 -24.93
N THR A 116 -1.97 2.50 -24.22
CA THR A 116 -3.29 2.12 -24.74
C THR A 116 -3.84 3.04 -25.83
N LEU A 117 -3.25 4.23 -26.03
CA LEU A 117 -3.60 5.11 -27.15
C LEU A 117 -3.29 4.47 -28.50
N VAL A 118 -2.17 3.76 -28.59
CA VAL A 118 -1.68 3.09 -29.81
C VAL A 118 -1.78 1.55 -29.73
N HIS A 119 -1.83 1.00 -28.51
CA HIS A 119 -2.09 -0.42 -28.23
C HIS A 119 -3.52 -0.62 -27.71
N ARG A 120 -4.51 -0.35 -28.56
CA ARG A 120 -5.94 -0.41 -28.18
C ARG A 120 -6.37 -1.78 -27.65
N SER A 121 -5.75 -2.86 -28.12
CA SER A 121 -6.02 -4.22 -27.66
C SER A 121 -5.70 -4.46 -26.18
N ALA A 122 -4.75 -3.70 -25.61
CA ALA A 122 -4.36 -3.82 -24.21
C ALA A 122 -5.33 -3.10 -23.26
N LYS A 123 -6.26 -2.29 -23.77
CA LYS A 123 -7.26 -1.61 -22.96
C LYS A 123 -8.21 -2.65 -22.34
N LEU A 124 -8.28 -2.66 -21.01
CA LEU A 124 -9.18 -3.52 -20.25
C LEU A 124 -10.60 -2.94 -20.27
N SER A 125 -11.61 -3.79 -20.51
CA SER A 125 -13.02 -3.46 -20.38
C SER A 125 -13.49 -3.54 -18.91
N HIS A 126 -14.73 -3.12 -18.64
CA HIS A 126 -15.32 -3.27 -17.31
C HIS A 126 -15.45 -4.75 -16.92
N GLU A 127 -15.82 -5.59 -17.88
CA GLU A 127 -15.97 -7.04 -17.74
C GLU A 127 -14.62 -7.69 -17.44
N ASP A 128 -13.55 -7.29 -18.14
CA ASP A 128 -12.19 -7.76 -17.84
C ASP A 128 -11.81 -7.47 -16.38
N VAL A 129 -12.03 -6.24 -15.94
CA VAL A 129 -11.74 -5.83 -14.55
C VAL A 129 -12.56 -6.65 -13.56
N GLN A 130 -13.82 -6.96 -13.87
CA GLN A 130 -14.66 -7.77 -12.98
C GLN A 130 -14.20 -9.24 -12.93
N VAL A 131 -13.77 -9.82 -14.05
CA VAL A 131 -13.15 -11.16 -14.09
C VAL A 131 -11.90 -11.19 -13.20
N LEU A 132 -11.03 -10.19 -13.32
CA LEU A 132 -9.82 -10.08 -12.52
C LEU A 132 -10.12 -9.88 -11.02
N LYS A 133 -11.10 -9.04 -10.67
CA LYS A 133 -11.56 -8.84 -9.28
C LYS A 133 -12.09 -10.13 -8.67
N ASN A 134 -12.93 -10.86 -9.41
CA ASN A 134 -13.48 -12.13 -8.97
C ASN A 134 -12.36 -13.15 -8.73
N TYR A 135 -11.40 -13.22 -9.66
CA TYR A 135 -10.23 -14.11 -9.51
C TYR A 135 -9.42 -13.78 -8.25
N VAL A 136 -9.03 -12.52 -8.03
CA VAL A 136 -8.21 -12.18 -6.85
C VAL A 136 -8.96 -12.39 -5.54
N SER A 137 -10.28 -12.26 -5.55
CA SER A 137 -11.13 -12.50 -4.38
C SER A 137 -11.11 -13.95 -3.92
N THR A 138 -10.86 -14.91 -4.82
CA THR A 138 -10.73 -16.33 -4.44
C THR A 138 -9.54 -16.60 -3.51
N PHE A 139 -8.55 -15.71 -3.48
CA PHE A 139 -7.42 -15.82 -2.57
C PHE A 139 -7.69 -15.21 -1.19
N ILE A 140 -8.82 -14.54 -0.96
CA ILE A 140 -9.18 -13.99 0.34
C ILE A 140 -9.51 -15.17 1.25
N THR A 141 -8.64 -15.41 2.23
CA THR A 141 -8.86 -16.43 3.26
C THR A 141 -9.71 -15.82 4.36
N PRO A 142 -10.91 -16.36 4.65
CA PRO A 142 -11.70 -15.91 5.79
C PRO A 142 -10.92 -16.06 7.09
N ASN A 143 -11.12 -15.14 8.05
CA ASN A 143 -10.61 -15.38 9.40
C ASN A 143 -11.37 -16.57 10.00
N LYS A 144 -10.64 -17.50 10.60
CA LYS A 144 -11.22 -18.58 11.39
C LYS A 144 -11.54 -18.03 12.79
N PRO A 145 -12.81 -18.06 13.25
CA PRO A 145 -13.15 -17.71 14.61
C PRO A 145 -12.34 -18.54 15.62
N GLY A 146 -11.71 -17.89 16.59
CA GLY A 146 -10.92 -18.57 17.63
C GLY A 146 -9.67 -19.27 17.11
N ASP A 147 -9.02 -18.76 16.06
CA ASP A 147 -7.78 -19.32 15.50
C ASP A 147 -6.66 -19.42 16.57
N THR A 148 -6.46 -20.64 17.08
CA THR A 148 -5.49 -20.94 18.13
C THR A 148 -4.05 -20.63 17.71
N ALA A 149 -3.72 -20.73 16.42
CA ALA A 149 -2.38 -20.40 15.93
C ALA A 149 -2.11 -18.89 16.03
N LYS A 150 -3.09 -18.07 15.64
CA LYS A 150 -2.99 -16.59 15.78
C LYS A 150 -2.98 -16.16 17.24
N ILE A 151 -3.80 -16.78 18.09
CA ILE A 151 -3.80 -16.52 19.54
C ILE A 151 -2.44 -16.85 20.15
N ASN A 152 -1.86 -18.01 19.81
CA ASN A 152 -0.54 -18.42 20.30
C ASN A 152 0.59 -17.53 19.78
N ALA A 153 0.51 -17.06 18.53
CA ALA A 153 1.46 -16.08 17.97
C ALA A 153 1.41 -14.76 18.75
N LEU A 154 0.20 -14.22 18.98
CA LEU A 154 0.02 -13.02 19.79
C LEU A 154 0.56 -13.19 21.22
N ASN A 155 0.23 -14.31 21.87
CA ASN A 155 0.71 -14.60 23.24
C ASN A 155 2.24 -14.62 23.30
N ARG A 156 2.89 -15.26 22.32
CA ARG A 156 4.36 -15.30 22.26
C ARG A 156 4.94 -13.89 22.11
N GLN A 157 4.42 -13.10 21.17
CA GLN A 157 4.86 -11.72 20.95
C GLN A 157 4.64 -10.84 22.19
N TYR A 158 3.54 -11.05 22.92
CA TYR A 158 3.25 -10.33 24.15
C TYR A 158 4.25 -10.66 25.26
N THR A 159 4.55 -11.95 25.47
CA THR A 159 5.48 -12.39 26.51
C THR A 159 6.92 -11.95 26.24
N SER A 160 7.35 -11.92 24.97
CA SER A 160 8.69 -11.44 24.59
C SER A 160 8.77 -9.93 24.37
N TYR A 161 7.67 -9.18 24.57
CA TYR A 161 7.58 -7.78 24.19
C TYR A 161 8.69 -6.90 24.81
N SER A 162 8.94 -7.04 26.11
CA SER A 162 9.92 -6.22 26.83
C SER A 162 11.35 -6.43 26.35
N SER A 163 11.70 -7.62 25.85
CA SER A 163 13.03 -7.92 25.31
C SER A 163 13.18 -7.56 23.83
N LEU A 164 12.07 -7.34 23.10
CA LEU A 164 12.05 -7.04 21.66
C LEU A 164 12.08 -5.54 21.34
N MET A 165 11.84 -4.66 22.31
CA MET A 165 11.89 -3.22 22.10
C MET A 165 13.34 -2.76 21.83
N PRO A 166 13.61 -2.11 20.68
CA PRO A 166 14.93 -1.56 20.43
C PRO A 166 15.29 -0.55 21.52
N SER A 167 16.52 -0.64 22.04
CA SER A 167 17.04 0.40 22.91
C SER A 167 16.99 1.74 22.19
N VAL A 168 16.55 2.80 22.87
CA VAL A 168 16.55 4.17 22.34
C VAL A 168 17.94 4.59 21.84
N LYS A 169 19.00 3.97 22.36
CA LYS A 169 20.39 4.22 21.92
C LYS A 169 20.72 3.62 20.54
N ASN A 170 20.06 2.54 20.13
CA ASN A 170 20.37 1.78 18.91
C ASN A 170 19.09 1.47 18.11
N LEU A 171 18.50 2.50 17.50
CA LEU A 171 17.29 2.35 16.69
C LEU A 171 17.64 1.81 15.29
N PRO A 172 16.88 0.83 14.77
CA PRO A 172 17.07 0.31 13.41
C PRO A 172 16.98 1.40 12.35
N LYS A 173 17.75 1.26 11.28
CA LYS A 173 17.82 2.22 10.18
C LYS A 173 17.70 1.49 8.85
N THR A 174 16.88 2.03 7.95
CA THR A 174 16.75 1.51 6.59
C THR A 174 17.96 1.86 5.74
N LEU A 175 18.15 1.13 4.64
CA LEU A 175 19.27 1.36 3.71
C LEU A 175 19.26 2.75 3.05
N ASN A 176 18.09 3.38 2.93
CA ASN A 176 17.94 4.78 2.48
C ASN A 176 18.06 5.80 3.63
N GLY A 177 18.49 5.36 4.80
CA GLY A 177 18.90 6.23 5.89
C GLY A 177 17.80 6.76 6.81
N ILE A 178 16.60 6.19 6.78
CA ILE A 178 15.51 6.56 7.69
C ILE A 178 15.59 5.69 8.95
N THR A 179 15.72 6.34 10.10
CA THR A 179 15.73 5.68 11.40
C THR A 179 14.30 5.39 11.87
N PHE A 180 14.11 4.27 12.55
CA PHE A 180 12.85 3.93 13.22
C PHE A 180 12.45 5.04 14.21
N MET A 181 11.18 5.45 14.17
CA MET A 181 10.63 6.58 14.96
C MET A 181 9.71 6.06 16.08
N PRO A 182 10.21 5.63 17.24
CA PRO A 182 9.37 4.98 18.27
C PRO A 182 8.27 5.88 18.84
N ASP A 183 8.36 7.20 18.65
CA ASP A 183 7.40 8.19 19.10
C ASP A 183 6.06 8.16 18.33
N TYR A 184 5.97 7.45 17.19
CA TYR A 184 4.69 7.31 16.45
C TYR A 184 3.55 6.81 17.32
N LYS A 185 3.85 6.07 18.39
CA LYS A 185 2.90 5.52 19.36
C LYS A 185 2.11 6.60 20.10
N ASN A 186 2.64 7.83 20.11
CA ASN A 186 2.03 9.00 20.73
C ASN A 186 1.35 9.91 19.70
N TRP A 187 1.44 9.60 18.41
CA TRP A 187 0.81 10.39 17.35
C TRP A 187 -0.69 10.11 17.27
N VAL A 188 -1.41 10.97 16.54
CA VAL A 188 -2.87 10.90 16.45
C VAL A 188 -3.28 9.90 15.36
N PRO A 189 -4.12 8.91 15.65
CA PRO A 189 -4.74 8.08 14.61
C PRO A 189 -5.59 8.97 13.70
N ILE A 190 -5.31 8.97 12.40
CA ILE A 190 -6.05 9.73 11.40
C ILE A 190 -7.01 8.87 10.60
N SER A 191 -6.78 7.56 10.54
CA SER A 191 -7.66 6.60 9.87
C SER A 191 -7.31 5.17 10.27
N THR A 192 -8.21 4.23 9.95
CA THR A 192 -7.99 2.79 10.09
C THR A 192 -8.35 2.08 8.79
N THR A 193 -7.82 0.88 8.59
CA THR A 193 -8.11 0.09 7.39
C THR A 193 -8.18 -1.38 7.73
N GLN A 194 -9.26 -2.03 7.31
CA GLN A 194 -9.34 -3.49 7.24
C GLN A 194 -8.89 -3.95 5.86
N ARG A 195 -7.98 -4.92 5.79
CA ARG A 195 -7.46 -5.47 4.54
C ARG A 195 -7.83 -6.95 4.41
N PHE A 196 -8.58 -7.29 3.38
CA PHE A 196 -9.03 -8.67 3.13
C PHE A 196 -7.96 -9.51 2.40
N ASP A 197 -7.14 -8.86 1.58
CA ASP A 197 -6.08 -9.51 0.79
C ASP A 197 -4.99 -10.14 1.67
N ASN A 198 -4.73 -9.62 2.86
CA ASN A 198 -3.71 -10.18 3.76
C ASN A 198 -4.19 -10.35 5.21
N GLY A 199 -5.49 -10.17 5.46
CA GLY A 199 -6.05 -10.36 6.79
C GLY A 199 -5.46 -9.44 7.85
N THR A 200 -5.04 -8.23 7.49
CA THR A 200 -4.47 -7.25 8.43
C THR A 200 -5.45 -6.14 8.79
N MET A 201 -5.38 -5.65 10.01
CA MET A 201 -5.97 -4.38 10.41
C MET A 201 -4.86 -3.36 10.56
N ARG A 202 -5.08 -2.15 10.04
CA ARG A 202 -4.09 -1.10 10.00
C ARG A 202 -4.61 0.16 10.65
N VAL A 203 -3.71 0.87 11.30
CA VAL A 203 -3.98 2.21 11.83
C VAL A 203 -2.95 3.16 11.23
N ILE A 204 -3.43 4.27 10.69
CA ILE A 204 -2.60 5.32 10.14
C ILE A 204 -2.58 6.45 11.16
N LEU A 205 -1.38 6.86 11.58
CA LEU A 205 -1.17 7.94 12.54
C LEU A 205 -0.41 9.09 11.87
N GLY A 206 -0.70 10.31 12.29
CA GLY A 206 -0.03 11.51 11.82
C GLY A 206 0.58 12.31 12.97
N ASN A 207 1.81 12.80 12.76
CA ASN A 207 2.46 13.72 13.69
C ASN A 207 1.75 15.08 13.75
N ASP A 208 2.18 15.98 14.64
CA ASP A 208 1.52 17.28 14.84
C ASP A 208 1.42 18.13 13.58
N VAL A 209 2.42 18.06 12.70
CA VAL A 209 2.41 18.74 11.40
C VAL A 209 1.28 18.18 10.52
N ALA A 210 1.14 16.87 10.44
CA ALA A 210 0.05 16.21 9.73
C ALA A 210 -1.31 16.61 10.31
N ILE A 211 -1.45 16.66 11.64
CA ILE A 211 -2.71 17.02 12.30
C ILE A 211 -3.08 18.48 12.05
N LYS A 212 -2.11 19.40 12.07
CA LYS A 212 -2.32 20.79 11.69
C LYS A 212 -2.77 20.90 10.22
N ALA A 213 -2.12 20.17 9.32
CA ALA A 213 -2.48 20.12 7.90
C ALA A 213 -3.92 19.62 7.69
N ILE A 214 -4.31 18.53 8.36
CA ILE A 214 -5.67 17.96 8.29
C ILE A 214 -6.71 18.97 8.78
N LYS A 215 -6.48 19.64 9.92
CA LYS A 215 -7.40 20.65 10.47
C LYS A 215 -7.59 21.84 9.52
N GLN A 216 -6.55 22.20 8.77
CA GLN A 216 -6.56 23.31 7.83
C GLN A 216 -7.01 22.92 6.42
N GLY A 217 -7.28 21.63 6.16
CA GLY A 217 -7.56 21.12 4.82
C GLY A 217 -6.35 21.20 3.85
N LYS A 218 -5.13 21.32 4.37
CA LYS A 218 -3.88 21.51 3.61
C LYS A 218 -3.07 20.22 3.50
N THR A 219 -3.69 19.17 3.00
CA THR A 219 -3.10 17.82 2.87
C THR A 219 -2.71 17.47 1.44
N ASN A 220 -2.85 18.40 0.49
CA ASN A 220 -2.45 18.19 -0.90
C ASN A 220 -1.90 19.49 -1.50
N PRO A 221 -0.57 19.66 -1.57
CA PRO A 221 0.44 18.77 -0.99
C PRO A 221 0.44 18.81 0.54
N TRP A 222 0.96 17.77 1.17
CA TRP A 222 1.30 17.80 2.59
C TRP A 222 2.50 18.74 2.82
N PRO A 223 2.53 19.50 3.94
CA PRO A 223 3.66 20.35 4.28
C PRO A 223 4.90 19.53 4.66
N ASP A 224 6.09 20.08 4.39
CA ASP A 224 7.35 19.48 4.83
C ASP A 224 7.35 19.31 6.36
N GLY A 225 7.93 18.20 6.83
CA GLY A 225 7.87 17.77 8.22
C GLY A 225 6.64 16.94 8.58
N THR A 226 5.65 16.77 7.67
CA THR A 226 4.61 15.75 7.85
C THR A 226 5.24 14.37 7.93
N VAL A 227 4.84 13.59 8.94
CA VAL A 227 5.15 12.16 9.01
C VAL A 227 3.88 11.37 9.24
N LEU A 228 3.67 10.35 8.40
CA LEU A 228 2.59 9.39 8.52
C LEU A 228 3.18 8.03 8.89
N ALA A 229 2.68 7.43 9.96
CA ALA A 229 3.00 6.07 10.36
C ALA A 229 1.81 5.15 10.04
N LYS A 230 2.05 4.01 9.37
CA LYS A 230 1.03 2.98 9.15
C LYS A 230 1.44 1.71 9.87
N VAL A 231 0.69 1.36 10.90
CA VAL A 231 0.94 0.22 11.78
C VAL A 231 -0.02 -0.89 11.40
N ALA A 232 0.47 -2.12 11.23
CA ALA A 232 -0.32 -3.26 10.79
C ALA A 232 -0.26 -4.41 11.79
N TRP A 233 -1.42 -4.98 12.09
CA TRP A 233 -1.60 -6.18 12.91
C TRP A 233 -2.37 -7.24 12.13
N ASP A 234 -2.22 -8.49 12.50
CA ASP A 234 -3.16 -9.53 12.10
C ASP A 234 -4.58 -9.22 12.59
N GLN A 235 -5.57 -9.77 11.89
CA GLN A 235 -6.95 -9.81 12.34
C GLN A 235 -7.21 -11.12 13.11
N MET A 236 -7.80 -11.02 14.30
CA MET A 236 -8.32 -12.17 15.05
C MET A 236 -9.83 -12.04 15.17
N GLU A 237 -10.55 -13.02 14.66
CA GLU A 237 -12.02 -13.06 14.72
C GLU A 237 -12.47 -13.97 15.87
N ASP A 238 -13.49 -13.54 16.62
CA ASP A 238 -14.16 -14.35 17.64
C ASP A 238 -15.46 -14.97 17.11
N GLU A 239 -16.12 -15.82 17.93
CA GLU A 239 -17.39 -16.48 17.58
C GLU A 239 -18.56 -15.49 17.39
N ARG A 240 -18.39 -14.23 17.82
CA ARG A 240 -19.39 -13.17 17.68
C ARG A 240 -19.15 -12.35 16.41
N GLU A 241 -18.23 -12.78 15.56
CA GLU A 241 -17.80 -12.08 14.34
C GLU A 241 -17.22 -10.69 14.63
N LYS A 242 -16.62 -10.52 15.81
CA LYS A 242 -15.81 -9.35 16.13
C LYS A 242 -14.36 -9.62 15.80
N ILE A 243 -13.74 -8.66 15.14
CA ILE A 243 -12.33 -8.71 14.79
C ILE A 243 -11.56 -7.73 15.67
N GLU A 244 -10.55 -8.25 16.37
CA GLU A 244 -9.59 -7.44 17.14
C GLU A 244 -8.19 -7.52 16.52
N THR A 245 -7.30 -6.62 16.96
CA THR A 245 -5.87 -6.67 16.60
C THR A 245 -5.20 -7.91 17.18
N GLY A 246 -4.57 -8.69 16.32
CA GLY A 246 -3.68 -9.79 16.67
C GLY A 246 -2.21 -9.37 16.71
N GLU A 247 -1.34 -10.30 16.32
CA GLU A 247 0.11 -10.08 16.26
C GLU A 247 0.48 -8.86 15.41
N PHE A 248 1.35 -8.00 15.95
CA PHE A 248 1.94 -6.88 15.23
C PHE A 248 2.86 -7.37 14.11
N LYS A 249 2.67 -6.85 12.88
CA LYS A 249 3.38 -7.31 11.67
C LYS A 249 4.44 -6.34 11.17
N GLN A 250 4.15 -5.04 11.21
CA GLN A 250 5.06 -4.02 10.69
C GLN A 250 4.55 -2.62 10.97
N VAL A 251 5.47 -1.67 10.94
CA VAL A 251 5.18 -0.25 10.80
C VAL A 251 5.92 0.33 9.59
N GLU A 252 5.23 1.20 8.88
CA GLU A 252 5.72 1.89 7.70
C GLU A 252 5.65 3.40 7.93
N PHE A 253 6.61 4.14 7.40
CA PHE A 253 6.67 5.59 7.50
C PHE A 253 6.73 6.24 6.12
N MET A 254 5.98 7.32 5.99
CA MET A 254 6.11 8.31 4.93
C MET A 254 6.51 9.65 5.55
N ILE A 255 7.65 10.21 5.13
CA ILE A 255 8.20 11.47 5.67
C ILE A 255 8.24 12.52 4.56
N LYS A 256 7.55 13.63 4.74
CA LYS A 256 7.53 14.73 3.77
C LYS A 256 8.74 15.63 3.95
N ASP A 257 9.58 15.67 2.92
CA ASP A 257 10.66 16.65 2.78
C ASP A 257 10.99 16.75 1.29
N ARG A 258 10.48 17.80 0.64
CA ARG A 258 10.55 17.96 -0.82
C ARG A 258 11.97 18.03 -1.35
N GLU A 259 12.88 18.67 -0.62
CA GLU A 259 14.27 18.83 -1.03
C GLU A 259 15.06 17.55 -0.78
N LYS A 260 14.96 16.98 0.43
CA LYS A 260 15.70 15.77 0.82
C LYS A 260 15.29 14.54 0.01
N TYR A 261 14.01 14.44 -0.34
CA TYR A 261 13.43 13.28 -1.01
C TYR A 261 12.95 13.57 -2.43
N LYS A 262 13.56 14.55 -3.12
CA LYS A 262 13.19 14.95 -4.49
C LYS A 262 13.12 13.76 -5.47
N ASP A 263 14.07 12.82 -5.38
CA ASP A 263 14.18 11.66 -6.26
C ASP A 263 13.10 10.59 -5.98
N THR A 264 12.49 10.65 -4.80
CA THR A 264 11.39 9.77 -4.38
C THR A 264 10.07 10.54 -4.21
N LYS A 265 9.89 11.57 -5.05
CA LYS A 265 8.66 12.38 -5.14
C LYS A 265 8.34 13.19 -3.88
N GLY A 266 9.38 13.66 -3.20
CA GLY A 266 9.28 14.48 -1.98
C GLY A 266 8.92 13.69 -0.73
N TRP A 267 8.97 12.35 -0.80
CA TRP A 267 8.63 11.46 0.30
C TRP A 267 9.78 10.49 0.62
N GLY A 268 10.14 10.41 1.89
CA GLY A 268 10.98 9.35 2.45
C GLY A 268 10.12 8.14 2.79
N TRP A 269 10.56 6.95 2.39
CA TRP A 269 9.83 5.69 2.55
C TRP A 269 10.60 4.73 3.44
N ALA A 270 9.97 4.23 4.50
CA ALA A 270 10.56 3.23 5.38
C ALA A 270 9.54 2.17 5.79
N ARG A 271 10.00 0.95 6.01
CA ARG A 271 9.21 -0.17 6.53
C ARG A 271 10.09 -0.98 7.47
N PHE A 272 9.54 -1.29 8.65
CA PHE A 272 10.19 -2.11 9.66
C PHE A 272 9.28 -3.30 9.97
N LYS A 273 9.79 -4.51 9.78
CA LYS A 273 9.08 -5.78 9.99
C LYS A 273 9.39 -6.35 11.36
N THR A 274 8.43 -7.08 11.91
CA THR A 274 8.43 -7.54 13.30
C THR A 274 8.88 -8.99 13.40
N PRO A 275 9.22 -9.46 14.62
CA PRO A 275 9.27 -8.73 15.90
C PRO A 275 10.52 -7.88 16.17
N GLU A 276 11.60 -8.02 15.41
CA GLU A 276 12.90 -7.37 15.70
C GLU A 276 13.08 -5.99 15.05
N PHE A 277 12.01 -5.42 14.48
CA PHE A 277 12.05 -4.16 13.73
C PHE A 277 13.08 -4.17 12.59
N LEU A 278 13.17 -5.29 11.89
CA LEU A 278 14.07 -5.47 10.76
C LEU A 278 13.72 -4.47 9.65
N ALA A 279 14.70 -3.68 9.24
CA ALA A 279 14.55 -2.75 8.13
C ALA A 279 14.28 -3.51 6.83
N TYR A 280 13.27 -3.06 6.08
CA TYR A 280 12.95 -3.61 4.78
C TYR A 280 13.86 -3.06 3.68
N GLY A 281 14.05 -3.87 2.63
CA GLY A 281 14.84 -3.53 1.45
C GLY A 281 16.18 -4.24 1.45
N LYS A 282 16.59 -4.76 0.28
CA LYS A 282 17.91 -5.38 0.08
C LYS A 282 18.95 -4.38 -0.42
N THR A 283 18.49 -3.29 -1.05
CA THR A 283 19.29 -2.22 -1.63
C THR A 283 18.55 -0.89 -1.43
N VAL A 284 19.26 0.24 -1.56
CA VAL A 284 18.65 1.59 -1.42
C VAL A 284 17.50 1.81 -2.42
N SER A 285 17.53 1.13 -3.57
CA SER A 285 16.51 1.22 -4.61
C SER A 285 15.15 0.61 -4.26
N PHE A 286 14.98 0.00 -3.07
CA PHE A 286 13.67 -0.50 -2.62
C PHE A 286 12.60 0.61 -2.62
N THR A 287 12.99 1.87 -2.47
CA THR A 287 12.08 3.03 -2.48
C THR A 287 11.31 3.15 -3.79
N THR A 288 11.87 2.67 -4.91
CA THR A 288 11.20 2.65 -6.21
C THR A 288 9.93 1.80 -6.15
N GLU A 289 9.94 0.69 -5.41
CA GLU A 289 8.74 -0.14 -5.20
C GLU A 289 7.65 0.65 -4.46
N CYS A 290 8.03 1.42 -3.44
CA CYS A 290 7.10 2.26 -2.68
C CYS A 290 6.50 3.36 -3.58
N VAL A 291 7.34 4.09 -4.31
CA VAL A 291 6.92 5.17 -5.22
C VAL A 291 6.00 4.63 -6.32
N ASN A 292 6.34 3.50 -6.94
CA ASN A 292 5.54 2.91 -8.00
C ASN A 292 4.16 2.47 -7.49
N CYS A 293 4.11 1.87 -6.30
CA CYS A 293 2.84 1.47 -5.68
C CYS A 293 1.96 2.69 -5.36
N HIS A 294 2.56 3.81 -4.93
CA HIS A 294 1.85 5.05 -4.58
C HIS A 294 1.60 6.02 -5.74
N ARG A 295 2.23 5.77 -6.90
CA ARG A 295 2.08 6.59 -8.12
C ARG A 295 0.62 6.82 -8.56
N PRO A 296 -0.32 5.87 -8.45
CA PRO A 296 -1.71 6.08 -8.86
C PRO A 296 -2.41 7.23 -8.13
N VAL A 297 -1.95 7.58 -6.93
CA VAL A 297 -2.47 8.69 -6.13
C VAL A 297 -1.49 9.86 -6.07
N GLY A 298 -0.65 10.03 -7.11
CA GLY A 298 0.28 11.15 -7.23
C GLY A 298 -0.40 12.53 -7.15
N ASP A 299 -1.61 12.64 -7.70
CA ASP A 299 -2.42 13.86 -7.63
C ASP A 299 -3.01 14.12 -6.23
N ASN A 300 -2.89 13.16 -5.30
CA ASN A 300 -3.18 13.32 -3.86
C ASN A 300 -1.89 13.25 -3.04
N ASP A 301 -0.82 13.83 -3.57
CA ASP A 301 0.52 13.87 -3.00
C ASP A 301 1.04 12.49 -2.56
N TYR A 302 0.76 11.46 -3.37
CA TYR A 302 1.17 10.07 -3.15
C TYR A 302 0.59 9.42 -1.87
N VAL A 303 -0.44 10.00 -1.24
CA VAL A 303 -1.06 9.47 -0.01
C VAL A 303 -2.44 8.88 -0.31
N PHE A 304 -2.61 7.59 -0.04
CA PHE A 304 -3.92 6.91 -0.17
C PHE A 304 -4.92 7.27 0.92
N THR A 305 -4.42 7.65 2.11
CA THR A 305 -5.25 7.82 3.29
C THR A 305 -6.11 9.07 3.19
N VAL A 306 -7.42 8.88 3.28
CA VAL A 306 -8.37 9.97 3.56
C VAL A 306 -8.53 10.08 5.08
N PRO A 307 -8.13 11.20 5.71
CA PRO A 307 -8.28 11.40 7.15
C PRO A 307 -9.76 11.39 7.57
N VAL A 308 -10.04 10.77 8.71
CA VAL A 308 -11.37 10.79 9.32
C VAL A 308 -11.69 12.21 9.77
N LYS A 309 -12.85 12.72 9.35
CA LYS A 309 -13.32 14.06 9.71
C LYS A 309 -13.40 14.19 11.23
N ASN A 310 -12.91 15.33 11.75
CA ASN A 310 -12.92 15.68 13.17
C ASN A 310 -12.19 14.71 14.12
N ILE A 311 -11.42 13.74 13.60
CA ILE A 311 -10.80 12.70 14.44
C ILE A 311 -9.94 13.26 15.58
N SER A 312 -9.16 14.31 15.31
CA SER A 312 -8.33 14.98 16.32
C SER A 312 -9.14 15.70 17.41
N ALA A 313 -10.38 16.11 17.13
CA ALA A 313 -11.27 16.68 18.15
C ALA A 313 -11.94 15.56 18.96
N LEU A 314 -12.37 14.49 18.29
CA LEU A 314 -13.05 13.35 18.92
C LEU A 314 -12.12 12.57 19.88
N SER A 315 -10.82 12.59 19.59
CA SER A 315 -9.79 11.89 20.35
C SER A 315 -9.05 12.78 21.37
N LYS A 316 -9.65 13.90 21.81
CA LYS A 316 -9.11 14.74 22.90
C LYS A 316 -9.77 14.51 24.25
N GLY A 317 -8.97 14.46 25.31
CA GLY A 317 -9.42 14.46 26.70
C GLY A 317 -10.13 15.76 27.07
N ARG A 318 -10.77 15.77 28.25
CA ARG A 318 -11.46 16.98 28.75
C ARG A 318 -10.50 18.13 29.03
N ASP A 319 -9.26 17.80 29.38
CA ASP A 319 -8.13 18.71 29.57
C ASP A 319 -7.51 19.17 28.23
N GLY A 320 -8.06 18.74 27.09
CA GLY A 320 -7.57 19.08 25.76
C GLY A 320 -6.35 18.28 25.30
N THR A 321 -5.85 17.35 26.12
CA THR A 321 -4.74 16.44 25.78
C THR A 321 -5.17 15.42 24.74
N GLN A 322 -4.23 14.98 23.93
CA GLN A 322 -4.50 13.95 22.94
C GLN A 322 -4.60 12.58 23.62
N LEU A 323 -5.73 11.89 23.44
CA LEU A 323 -5.90 10.55 23.99
C LEU A 323 -5.05 9.55 23.21
N LYS A 324 -4.40 8.64 23.95
CA LYS A 324 -3.60 7.56 23.37
C LYS A 324 -4.49 6.44 22.86
N LEU A 325 -4.23 5.96 21.65
CA LEU A 325 -4.90 4.78 21.12
C LEU A 325 -4.54 3.54 21.96
N PHE A 326 -5.56 2.81 22.36
CA PHE A 326 -5.47 1.57 23.12
C PHE A 326 -5.67 0.33 22.24
N SER A 327 -6.67 0.38 21.36
CA SER A 327 -7.02 -0.73 20.46
C SER A 327 -7.90 -0.25 19.31
N SER A 328 -8.10 -1.10 18.33
CA SER A 328 -9.16 -0.96 17.33
C SER A 328 -9.83 -2.31 17.12
N PHE A 329 -11.11 -2.29 16.77
CA PHE A 329 -11.86 -3.51 16.47
C PHE A 329 -12.91 -3.26 15.39
N ILE A 330 -13.39 -4.33 14.78
CA ILE A 330 -14.43 -4.33 13.76
C ILE A 330 -15.56 -5.25 14.22
N ASP A 331 -16.79 -4.82 14.05
CA ASP A 331 -17.98 -5.65 14.24
C ASP A 331 -18.56 -5.96 12.85
N LYS A 332 -18.38 -7.20 12.39
CA LYS A 332 -18.79 -7.59 11.02
C LYS A 332 -20.30 -7.57 10.85
N LYS A 333 -21.04 -8.00 11.87
CA LYS A 333 -22.51 -8.04 11.85
C LYS A 333 -23.09 -6.64 11.72
N GLN A 334 -22.53 -5.69 12.46
CA GLN A 334 -22.97 -4.29 12.42
C GLN A 334 -22.32 -3.48 11.29
N GLN A 335 -21.35 -4.06 10.58
CA GLN A 335 -20.52 -3.36 9.60
C GLN A 335 -19.93 -2.06 10.18
N THR A 336 -19.38 -2.15 11.39
CA THR A 336 -18.76 -1.00 12.06
C THR A 336 -17.30 -1.24 12.34
N MET A 337 -16.55 -0.15 12.48
CA MET A 337 -15.19 -0.17 12.98
C MET A 337 -15.03 0.86 14.07
N SER A 338 -14.22 0.54 15.06
CA SER A 338 -14.05 1.35 16.24
C SER A 338 -12.59 1.52 16.60
N SER A 339 -12.25 2.69 17.11
CA SER A 339 -10.98 2.97 17.75
C SER A 339 -11.23 3.28 19.23
N VAL A 340 -10.40 2.70 20.08
CA VAL A 340 -10.52 2.78 21.54
C VAL A 340 -9.34 3.57 22.06
N TYR A 341 -9.61 4.57 22.88
CA TYR A 341 -8.62 5.49 23.42
C TYR A 341 -8.62 5.44 24.95
N LEU A 342 -7.44 5.57 25.55
CA LEU A 342 -7.29 5.72 27.00
C LEU A 342 -7.72 7.14 27.42
N ASP A 343 -8.64 7.25 28.37
CA ASP A 343 -9.23 8.51 28.85
C ASP A 343 -9.29 8.47 30.39
N GLY A 344 -8.11 8.59 31.02
CA GLY A 344 -7.94 8.39 32.46
C GLY A 344 -8.26 6.96 32.88
N ASN A 345 -9.17 6.79 33.85
CA ASN A 345 -9.67 5.47 34.28
C ASN A 345 -10.78 4.91 33.36
N LYS A 346 -11.15 5.63 32.30
CA LYS A 346 -12.14 5.21 31.30
C LYS A 346 -11.47 4.93 29.96
N LYS A 347 -12.21 4.26 29.09
CA LYS A 347 -11.90 4.11 27.67
C LYS A 347 -12.94 4.88 26.86
N ARG A 348 -12.48 5.64 25.86
CA ARG A 348 -13.34 6.27 24.87
C ARG A 348 -13.37 5.43 23.61
N ILE A 349 -14.56 5.03 23.19
CA ILE A 349 -14.78 4.26 21.97
C ILE A 349 -15.43 5.19 20.95
N ILE A 350 -14.76 5.36 19.81
CA ILE A 350 -15.32 6.08 18.67
C ILE A 350 -15.63 5.04 17.59
N THR A 351 -16.86 5.03 17.10
CA THR A 351 -17.37 4.02 16.17
C THR A 351 -17.86 4.68 14.90
N TRP A 352 -17.46 4.12 13.76
CA TRP A 352 -17.90 4.52 12.42
C TRP A 352 -18.55 3.35 11.70
N LYS A 353 -19.45 3.67 10.77
CA LYS A 353 -19.87 2.72 9.74
C LYS A 353 -18.66 2.37 8.87
N GLN A 354 -18.51 1.12 8.48
CA GLN A 354 -17.51 0.75 7.48
C GLN A 354 -17.98 1.19 6.09
N LYS A 355 -17.06 1.69 5.29
CA LYS A 355 -17.25 1.88 3.85
C LYS A 355 -16.10 1.24 3.08
N ASP A 356 -16.31 0.96 1.80
CA ASP A 356 -15.23 0.49 0.94
C ASP A 356 -14.17 1.58 0.77
N ASP A 357 -12.92 1.16 0.67
CA ASP A 357 -11.82 2.04 0.35
C ASP A 357 -11.89 2.45 -1.13
N LEU A 358 -11.80 3.76 -1.39
CA LEU A 358 -11.88 4.31 -2.74
C LEU A 358 -10.66 3.93 -3.59
N TYR A 359 -9.51 3.70 -2.96
CA TYR A 359 -8.24 3.50 -3.65
C TYR A 359 -7.71 2.07 -3.55
N TRP A 360 -8.37 1.21 -2.77
CA TRP A 360 -7.93 -0.17 -2.60
C TRP A 360 -9.09 -1.16 -2.54
N TYR A 361 -9.27 -1.91 -3.62
CA TYR A 361 -10.17 -3.06 -3.66
C TYR A 361 -9.78 -4.12 -2.63
N GLY A 362 -10.79 -4.62 -1.91
CA GLY A 362 -10.60 -5.57 -0.83
C GLY A 362 -10.17 -4.88 0.48
N ALA A 363 -10.48 -3.60 0.65
CA ALA A 363 -10.29 -2.88 1.90
C ALA A 363 -11.54 -2.12 2.33
N LYS A 364 -11.69 -1.97 3.65
CA LYS A 364 -12.70 -1.09 4.26
C LYS A 364 -12.06 -0.08 5.19
N VAL A 365 -12.62 1.13 5.24
CA VAL A 365 -12.15 2.28 6.02
C VAL A 365 -13.30 2.96 6.77
N PRO A 366 -13.04 3.88 7.73
CA PRO A 366 -14.09 4.57 8.44
C PRO A 366 -14.93 5.44 7.49
N GLY A 367 -16.24 5.29 7.58
CA GLY A 367 -17.24 6.11 6.90
C GLY A 367 -17.84 7.14 7.85
N GLU A 368 -19.16 7.12 7.97
CA GLU A 368 -19.92 8.04 8.82
C GLU A 368 -19.72 7.71 10.30
N LEU A 369 -19.60 8.75 11.13
CA LEU A 369 -19.52 8.61 12.58
C LEU A 369 -20.87 8.12 13.12
N ILE A 370 -20.86 7.03 13.88
CA ILE A 370 -22.05 6.47 14.52
C ILE A 370 -22.13 6.92 15.97
N SER A 371 -21.04 6.81 16.74
CA SER A 371 -21.08 7.17 18.16
C SER A 371 -19.71 7.47 18.76
N VAL A 372 -19.73 8.21 19.87
CA VAL A 372 -18.60 8.41 20.79
C VAL A 372 -19.10 8.02 22.18
N LYS A 373 -18.54 6.97 22.77
CA LYS A 373 -18.96 6.44 24.08
C LYS A 373 -17.79 6.40 25.05
N GLN A 374 -18.06 6.64 26.32
CA GLN A 374 -17.10 6.39 27.41
C GLN A 374 -17.55 5.16 28.20
N VAL A 375 -16.61 4.25 28.46
CA VAL A 375 -16.84 3.04 29.25
C VAL A 375 -15.81 2.92 30.37
N LYS A 376 -16.17 2.33 31.52
CA LYS A 376 -15.19 2.01 32.57
C LYS A 376 -14.19 0.97 32.04
N SER A 377 -12.92 1.13 32.38
CA SER A 377 -11.84 0.30 31.80
C SER A 377 -11.98 -1.20 32.11
N ASP A 378 -12.52 -1.53 33.29
CA ASP A 378 -12.70 -2.90 33.78
C ASP A 378 -13.75 -3.70 32.99
N ASN A 379 -14.66 -2.99 32.29
CA ASN A 379 -15.69 -3.61 31.45
C ASN A 379 -15.21 -3.89 30.01
N PHE A 380 -13.93 -3.67 29.70
CA PHE A 380 -13.39 -3.83 28.35
C PHE A 380 -12.33 -4.94 28.32
N THR A 381 -12.73 -6.11 27.81
CA THR A 381 -11.96 -7.37 27.82
C THR A 381 -10.96 -7.52 26.67
N SER A 382 -10.91 -6.60 25.71
CA SER A 382 -9.87 -6.65 24.67
C SER A 382 -8.52 -6.49 25.33
N ARG A 383 -7.55 -7.33 24.95
CA ARG A 383 -6.18 -7.34 25.48
C ARG A 383 -5.39 -6.06 25.16
N GLY A 384 -6.04 -5.07 24.57
CA GLY A 384 -5.40 -3.92 23.93
C GLY A 384 -4.73 -4.39 22.64
N SER A 385 -4.66 -3.52 21.63
CA SER A 385 -3.50 -3.63 20.76
C SER A 385 -2.36 -3.25 21.68
N VAL A 386 -1.67 -4.26 22.23
CA VAL A 386 -0.45 -4.07 22.99
C VAL A 386 0.47 -3.40 21.99
N MET A 387 0.47 -2.07 22.00
CA MET A 387 1.35 -1.30 21.14
C MET A 387 2.75 -1.84 21.45
N PRO A 388 3.51 -2.31 20.46
CA PRO A 388 4.82 -1.72 20.31
C PRO A 388 4.59 -0.25 20.13
#